data_AF-A0A1E5R3D0-F1
#
_entry.id   AF-A0A1E5R3D0-F1
#
_cell.length_a   1.000
_cell.length_b   1.000
_cell.length_c   1.000
_cell.angle_alpha   90.00
_cell.angle_beta   90.00
_cell.angle_gamma   90.00
#
_symmetry.space_group_name_H-M   'P 1'
#
loop_
_entity.id
_entity.type
_entity.pdbx_description
1 polymer ?
#
loop_
_entity_poly.entity_id
_entity_poly.type
_entity_poly.pdbx_seq_one_letter_code
_entity_poly.pdbx_strand_id
1 'polypeptide(L)'
;MTETEENKVNVTVDVDNIIERLLEVRGTKPGQQVQLAEHEIRFLCSEARAIFIKQPILLELEAPIKVCSKDELKRNKENSHVDF
;
A
#
# COMPACT_ATOMS: atom_id res chain seq x y z
N MET A 1 -32.56 15.22 -26.03
CA MET A 1 -32.60 15.28 -24.57
C MET A 1 -31.18 15.02 -24.08
N THR A 2 -30.49 16.12 -23.74
CA THR A 2 -29.30 16.25 -22.86
C THR A 2 -28.31 15.08 -22.85
N GLU A 3 -27.16 15.16 -23.53
CA GLU A 3 -25.94 15.85 -23.05
C GLU A 3 -25.75 15.72 -21.53
N THR A 4 -24.82 14.85 -21.12
CA THR A 4 -23.58 15.26 -20.46
C THR A 4 -22.61 14.09 -20.47
N GLU A 5 -21.58 14.22 -21.30
CA GLU A 5 -20.31 13.54 -21.10
C GLU A 5 -19.75 14.01 -19.76
N GLU A 6 -19.79 13.14 -18.75
CA GLU A 6 -18.91 13.32 -17.60
C GLU A 6 -17.49 13.07 -18.11
N ASN A 7 -16.81 14.15 -18.49
CA ASN A 7 -15.38 14.20 -18.67
C ASN A 7 -14.73 13.96 -17.30
N LYS A 8 -14.74 12.69 -16.87
CA LYS A 8 -13.96 12.22 -15.74
C LYS A 8 -12.52 12.31 -16.21
N VAL A 9 -11.87 13.43 -15.87
CA VAL A 9 -10.41 13.54 -15.91
C VAL A 9 -9.91 12.33 -15.14
N ASN A 10 -9.53 11.29 -15.86
CA ASN A 10 -8.92 10.12 -15.29
C ASN A 10 -7.52 10.58 -14.89
N VAL A 11 -7.42 11.17 -13.70
CA VAL A 11 -6.15 11.31 -13.00
C VAL A 11 -5.70 9.88 -12.75
N THR A 12 -4.90 9.35 -13.68
CA THR A 12 -4.32 8.02 -13.58
C THR A 12 -3.27 8.09 -12.48
N VAL A 13 -3.60 7.56 -11.30
CA VAL A 13 -2.65 7.45 -10.21
C VAL A 13 -1.64 6.37 -10.56
N ASP A 14 -0.35 6.72 -10.54
CA ASP A 14 0.76 5.81 -10.80
C ASP A 14 1.11 5.03 -9.52
N VAL A 15 0.64 3.79 -9.44
CA VAL A 15 0.84 2.92 -8.28
C VAL A 15 2.30 2.47 -8.15
N ASP A 16 3.01 2.28 -9.27
CA ASP A 16 4.40 1.85 -9.25
C ASP A 16 5.29 2.95 -8.69
N ASN A 17 5.07 4.21 -9.08
CA ASN A 17 5.80 5.34 -8.51
C ASN A 17 5.57 5.51 -6.99
N ILE A 18 4.34 5.26 -6.52
CA ILE A 18 4.03 5.28 -5.08
C ILE A 18 4.79 4.17 -4.35
N ILE A 19 4.83 2.96 -4.92
CA ILE A 19 5.56 1.83 -4.34
C ILE A 19 7.05 2.16 -4.25
N GLU A 20 7.65 2.70 -5.30
CA GLU A 20 9.07 3.11 -5.31
C GLU A 20 9.37 4.10 -4.18
N ARG A 21 8.59 5.18 -4.06
CA ARG A 21 8.74 6.19 -2.99
C ARG A 21 8.57 5.61 -1.58
N LEU A 22 7.66 4.65 -1.40
CA LEU A 22 7.48 3.97 -0.12
C LEU A 22 8.66 3.04 0.23
N LEU A 23 9.36 2.53 -0.78
CA LEU A 23 10.51 1.64 -0.61
C LEU A 23 11.84 2.38 -0.48
N GLU A 24 11.93 3.63 -0.93
CA GLU A 24 13.14 4.49 -0.82
C GLU A 24 13.62 4.68 0.63
N VAL A 25 12.73 4.59 1.62
CA VAL A 25 13.11 4.70 3.05
C VAL A 25 13.68 3.40 3.63
N ARG A 26 13.87 2.36 2.82
CA ARG A 26 14.59 1.14 3.25
C ARG A 26 16.06 1.48 3.51
N GLY A 27 16.53 1.17 4.71
CA GLY A 27 17.92 1.43 5.11
C GLY A 27 18.18 2.85 5.62
N THR A 28 17.16 3.73 5.61
CA THR A 28 17.25 5.02 6.28
C THR A 28 16.89 4.88 7.76
N LYS A 29 17.15 5.95 8.55
CA LYS A 29 16.83 5.96 9.97
C LYS A 29 15.33 5.68 10.18
N PRO A 30 14.96 4.73 11.05
CA PRO A 30 13.55 4.47 11.36
C PRO A 30 12.80 5.75 11.75
N GLY A 31 11.60 5.92 11.18
CA GLY A 31 10.76 7.10 11.42
C GLY A 31 10.80 8.19 10.34
N GLN A 32 11.58 7.98 9.27
CA GLN A 32 11.50 8.85 8.09
C GLN A 32 10.12 8.76 7.44
N GLN A 33 9.51 9.92 7.17
CA GLN A 33 8.20 10.01 6.54
C GLN A 33 8.34 10.06 5.02
N VAL A 34 7.47 9.32 4.33
CA VAL A 34 7.25 9.43 2.88
C VAL A 34 6.05 10.34 2.67
N GLN A 35 6.24 11.43 1.95
CA GLN A 35 5.15 12.35 1.64
C GLN A 35 4.37 11.79 0.46
N LEU A 36 3.07 11.57 0.62
CA LEU A 36 2.13 11.24 -0.45
C LEU A 36 1.09 12.36 -0.54
N ALA A 37 0.64 12.66 -1.75
CA ALA A 37 -0.43 13.61 -1.96
C ALA A 37 -1.77 13.02 -1.50
N GLU A 38 -2.68 13.88 -1.05
CA GLU A 38 -3.98 13.43 -0.53
C GLU A 38 -4.77 12.59 -1.54
N HIS A 39 -4.73 12.96 -2.82
CA HIS A 39 -5.43 12.23 -3.88
C HIS A 39 -4.87 10.81 -4.10
N GLU A 40 -3.55 10.62 -3.94
CA GLU A 40 -2.89 9.30 -4.01
C GLU A 40 -3.40 8.42 -2.86
N ILE A 41 -3.44 8.95 -1.64
CA ILE A 41 -3.93 8.24 -0.46
C ILE A 41 -5.41 7.85 -0.63
N ARG A 42 -6.26 8.81 -1.02
CA ARG A 42 -7.70 8.57 -1.25
C ARG A 42 -7.93 7.51 -2.32
N PHE A 43 -7.16 7.55 -3.41
CA PHE A 43 -7.22 6.55 -4.48
C PHE A 43 -6.89 5.15 -3.96
N LEU A 44 -5.75 4.99 -3.27
CA LEU A 44 -5.34 3.70 -2.70
C LEU A 44 -6.40 3.12 -1.76
N CYS A 45 -6.97 3.93 -0.86
CA CYS A 45 -8.01 3.47 0.04
C CYS A 45 -9.31 3.08 -0.68
N SER A 46 -9.72 3.86 -1.68
CA SER A 46 -10.93 3.60 -2.46
C SER A 46 -10.81 2.30 -3.26
N GLU A 47 -9.71 2.15 -4.01
CA GLU A 47 -9.47 0.97 -4.84
C GLU A 47 -9.23 -0.28 -4.00
N ALA A 48 -8.44 -0.20 -2.92
CA ALA A 48 -8.23 -1.33 -2.01
C ALA A 48 -9.56 -1.79 -1.38
N ARG A 49 -10.42 -0.86 -0.95
CA ARG A 49 -11.75 -1.19 -0.44
C ARG A 49 -12.60 -1.90 -1.49
N ALA A 50 -12.59 -1.43 -2.73
CA ALA A 50 -13.32 -2.07 -3.81
C ALA A 50 -12.83 -3.50 -4.08
N ILE A 51 -11.52 -3.74 -4.01
CA ILE A 51 -10.91 -5.08 -4.14
C ILE A 51 -11.35 -5.98 -2.99
N PHE A 52 -11.25 -5.52 -1.74
CA PHE A 52 -11.65 -6.30 -0.58
C PHE A 52 -13.14 -6.66 -0.56
N ILE A 53 -14.01 -5.81 -1.09
CA ILE A 53 -15.45 -6.10 -1.23
C ILE A 53 -15.72 -7.15 -2.32
N LYS A 54 -14.93 -7.14 -3.40
CA LYS A 54 -15.05 -8.14 -4.47
C LYS A 54 -14.55 -9.52 -4.02
N GLN A 55 -13.65 -9.58 -3.06
CA GLN A 55 -13.14 -10.82 -2.49
C GLN A 55 -14.10 -11.39 -1.43
N PRO A 56 -14.20 -12.73 -1.31
CA PRO A 56 -14.96 -13.34 -0.22
C PRO A 56 -14.30 -13.05 1.13
N ILE A 57 -15.13 -12.90 2.17
CA ILE A 57 -14.64 -12.65 3.54
C ILE A 57 -13.78 -13.78 4.09
N LEU A 58 -14.05 -15.02 3.65
CA LEU A 58 -13.22 -16.19 3.88
C LEU A 58 -12.37 -16.42 2.62
N LEU A 59 -11.09 -16.05 2.70
CA LEU A 59 -10.14 -16.24 1.60
C LEU A 59 -9.72 -17.70 1.49
N GLU A 60 -9.86 -18.26 0.29
CA GLU A 60 -9.29 -19.56 -0.09
C GLU A 60 -7.91 -19.31 -0.69
N LEU A 61 -6.87 -19.86 -0.05
CA LEU A 61 -5.47 -19.59 -0.39
C LEU A 61 -4.73 -20.91 -0.65
N GLU A 62 -3.91 -20.95 -1.70
CA GLU A 62 -3.07 -22.11 -2.05
C GLU A 62 -1.60 -21.86 -1.66
N ALA A 63 -0.89 -22.91 -1.23
CA ALA A 63 0.53 -22.83 -0.90
C ALA A 63 1.41 -22.71 -2.16
N PRO A 64 2.59 -22.06 -2.11
CA PRO A 64 3.26 -21.49 -0.93
C PRO A 64 2.95 -20.01 -0.69
N ILE A 65 2.61 -19.64 0.56
CA ILE A 65 2.37 -18.24 0.98
C ILE A 65 3.08 -17.98 2.32
N LYS A 66 3.61 -16.77 2.51
CA LYS A 66 4.13 -16.31 3.80
C LYS A 66 3.02 -15.57 4.56
N VAL A 67 2.65 -16.10 5.72
CA VAL A 67 1.65 -15.45 6.60
C VAL A 67 2.40 -14.62 7.64
N CYS A 68 2.19 -13.29 7.62
CA CYS A 68 2.82 -12.38 8.59
C CYS A 68 1.80 -11.88 9.63
N SER A 69 2.00 -12.24 10.90
CA SER A 69 1.23 -11.71 12.03
C SER A 69 1.93 -10.51 12.66
N LYS A 70 1.23 -9.76 13.52
CA LYS A 70 1.78 -8.57 14.20
C LYS A 70 3.05 -8.87 15.02
N ASP A 71 3.16 -10.07 15.58
CA ASP A 71 4.30 -10.46 16.39
C ASP A 71 5.57 -10.68 15.56
N GLU A 72 5.43 -10.99 14.27
CA GLU A 72 6.58 -11.19 13.38
C GLU A 72 7.31 -9.87 13.08
N LEU A 73 6.61 -8.75 13.05
CA LEU A 73 7.18 -7.43 12.77
C LEU A 73 8.09 -6.91 13.90
N LYS A 74 8.00 -7.48 15.11
CA LYS A 74 8.88 -7.10 16.24
C LYS A 74 10.27 -7.72 16.12
N ARG A 75 10.36 -8.95 15.62
CA ARG A 75 11.64 -9.67 15.46
C ARG A 75 12.62 -8.96 14.52
N ASN A 76 12.12 -8.24 13.52
CA ASN A 76 12.98 -7.50 12.59
C ASN A 76 13.49 -6.15 13.12
N LYS A 77 13.00 -5.64 14.26
CA LYS A 77 13.54 -4.42 14.89
C LYS A 77 14.73 -4.69 15.81
N GLU A 78 14.90 -5.92 16.30
CA GLU A 78 16.04 -6.27 17.17
C GLU A 78 17.34 -6.50 16.38
N ASN A 79 17.27 -6.72 15.06
CA ASN A 79 18.46 -6.89 14.21
C ASN A 79 19.06 -5.58 13.67
N SER A 80 18.56 -4.40 14.08
CA SER A 80 19.14 -3.09 13.70
C SER A 80 20.02 -2.46 14.79
N HIS A 81 20.31 -3.17 15.88
CA HIS A 81 21.31 -2.77 16.88
C HIS A 81 22.39 -3.86 16.96
N VAL A 82 23.16 -3.96 15.88
CA VAL A 82 24.47 -4.60 15.91
C VAL A 82 25.47 -3.45 15.97
N ASP A 83 25.65 -2.92 17.18
CA ASP A 83 26.80 -2.07 17.49
C ASP A 83 28.03 -3.01 17.49
N PHE A 84 29.03 -2.68 16.66
CA PHE A 84 30.43 -3.00 16.95
C PHE A 84 31.00 -1.91 17.85
#